data_AF-A0A4Y8JZ97-F1
#
_entry.id   AF-A0A4Y8JZ97-F1
#
_cell.length_a   1.000
_cell.length_b   1.000
_cell.length_c   1.000
_cell.angle_alpha   90.00
_cell.angle_beta   90.00
_cell.angle_gamma   90.00
#
_symmetry.space_group_name_H-M   'P 1'
#
loop_
_entity.id
_entity.type
_entity.pdbx_description
1 polymer ?
#
loop_
_entity_poly.entity_id
_entity_poly.type
_entity_poly.pdbx_seq_one_letter_code
_entity_poly.pdbx_strand_id
1 'polypeptide(L)' 'MANSATGTYTAKLTDGPLEGKTVTTEFLESGDPRPRLEIPADGSKRYLYLRGAGLEFGAADFPDRPTAVDYRYIEALFD' A
#
# COMPACT_ATOMS: atom_id res chain seq x y z
N MET A 1 9.61 -21.23 12.16
CA MET A 1 8.42 -21.18 11.29
C MET A 1 7.69 -19.88 11.63
N ALA A 2 7.95 -18.80 10.88
CA ALA A 2 7.25 -17.54 11.08
C ALA A 2 6.09 -17.49 10.07
N ASN A 3 4.96 -18.10 10.42
CA ASN A 3 3.69 -17.80 9.75
C ASN A 3 3.20 -16.47 10.30
N SER A 4 3.91 -15.39 9.96
CA SER A 4 3.36 -14.05 10.02
C SER A 4 2.24 -14.01 8.99
N ALA A 5 1.04 -14.43 9.39
CA ALA A 5 -0.20 -14.07 8.71
C ALA A 5 -0.46 -12.58 8.93
N THR A 6 0.53 -11.75 8.60
CA THR A 6 0.34 -10.32 8.35
C THR A 6 -0.53 -10.29 7.12
N GLY A 7 -1.83 -10.06 7.31
CA GLY A 7 -2.78 -10.01 6.20
C GLY A 7 -2.28 -9.09 5.08
N THR A 8 -2.81 -9.30 3.88
CA THR A 8 -2.57 -8.36 2.79
C THR A 8 -3.74 -7.40 2.69
N TYR A 9 -3.46 -6.21 2.18
CA TYR A 9 -4.46 -5.22 1.85
C TYR A 9 -4.19 -4.67 0.45
N THR A 10 -5.24 -4.05 -0.10
CA THR A 10 -5.20 -3.44 -1.42
C THR A 10 -4.80 -1.99 -1.29
N ALA A 11 -3.60 -1.65 -1.74
CA ALA A 11 -3.17 -0.27 -1.90
C ALA A 11 -3.74 0.30 -3.20
N LYS A 12 -4.64 1.27 -3.11
CA LYS A 12 -5.28 1.94 -4.25
C LYS A 12 -4.48 3.18 -4.59
N LEU A 13 -3.93 3.25 -5.79
CA LEU A 13 -3.15 4.39 -6.23
C LEU A 13 -4.11 5.43 -6.81
N THR A 14 -4.33 6.51 -6.08
CA THR A 14 -5.35 7.52 -6.43
C THR A 14 -4.77 8.70 -7.21
N ASP A 15 -3.46 8.72 -7.45
CA ASP A 15 -2.76 9.82 -8.12
C ASP A 15 -1.49 9.29 -8.82
N GLY A 16 -0.91 10.10 -9.71
CA GLY A 16 0.39 9.87 -10.30
C GLY A 16 0.40 8.91 -11.48
N PRO A 17 1.58 8.38 -11.86
CA PRO A 17 1.74 7.58 -13.09
C PRO A 17 1.03 6.23 -13.05
N LEU A 18 0.67 5.74 -11.86
CA LEU A 18 -0.07 4.50 -11.68
C LEU A 18 -1.49 4.76 -11.13
N GLU A 19 -2.02 5.98 -11.29
CA GLU A 19 -3.39 6.31 -10.91
C GLU A 19 -4.40 5.29 -11.45
N GLY A 20 -5.35 4.90 -10.61
CA GLY A 20 -6.39 3.92 -10.93
C GLY A 20 -5.92 2.46 -10.86
N LYS A 21 -4.63 2.20 -10.63
CA LYS A 21 -4.12 0.85 -10.35
C LYS A 21 -4.21 0.54 -8.87
N THR A 22 -4.24 -0.76 -8.58
CA THR A 22 -4.21 -1.30 -7.22
C THR A 22 -3.04 -2.25 -7.07
N VAL A 23 -2.37 -2.19 -5.92
CA VAL A 23 -1.24 -3.06 -5.58
C VAL A 23 -1.57 -3.83 -4.31
N THR A 24 -1.39 -5.14 -4.35
CA THR A 24 -1.52 -5.96 -3.14
C THR A 24 -0.23 -5.88 -2.35
N THR A 25 -0.33 -5.51 -1.08
CA THR A 25 0.83 -5.42 -0.20
C THR A 25 0.48 -5.93 1.19
N GLU A 26 1.50 -6.31 1.94
CA GLU A 26 1.37 -6.83 3.30
C GLU A 26 1.33 -5.69 4.33
N PHE A 27 0.60 -5.92 5.42
CA PHE A 27 0.70 -5.08 6.61
C PHE A 27 2.11 -5.12 7.20
N LEU A 28 2.43 -4.09 7.97
CA LEU A 28 3.59 -4.13 8.85
C LEU A 28 3.43 -5.24 9.89
N GLU A 29 4.54 -5.64 10.50
CA GLU A 29 4.58 -6.55 11.65
C GLU A 29 3.71 -6.08 12.84
N SER A 30 3.52 -4.77 13.00
CA SER A 30 2.58 -4.18 13.98
C SER A 30 1.10 -4.40 13.64
N GLY A 31 0.78 -4.76 12.39
CA GLY A 31 -0.59 -4.89 11.87
C GLY A 31 -1.11 -3.64 11.15
N ASP A 32 -0.35 -2.53 11.17
CA ASP A 32 -0.70 -1.29 10.47
C ASP A 32 -0.36 -1.34 8.97
N PRO A 33 -1.12 -0.65 8.12
CA PRO A 33 -0.77 -0.47 6.71
C PRO A 33 0.51 0.36 6.57
N ARG A 34 1.26 0.12 5.50
CA ARG A 34 2.56 0.76 5.28
C ARG A 34 2.37 2.27 5.12
N PRO A 35 3.12 3.12 5.85
CA PRO A 35 2.99 4.57 5.71
C PRO A 35 3.43 5.08 4.33
N ARG A 36 4.36 4.35 3.70
CA ARG A 36 4.87 4.61 2.35
C ARG A 36 4.98 3.32 1.54
N LEU A 37 4.78 3.42 0.24
CA LEU A 37 4.97 2.35 -0.73
C LEU A 37 5.95 2.83 -1.81
N GLU A 38 6.98 2.03 -2.02
CA GLU A 38 7.93 2.22 -3.11
C GLU A 38 7.60 1.18 -4.17
N ILE A 39 7.12 1.63 -5.33
CA ILE A 39 6.76 0.75 -6.43
C ILE A 39 7.90 0.82 -7.46
N PRO A 40 8.58 -0.30 -7.74
CA PRO A 40 9.59 -0.32 -8.79
C PRO A 40 8.95 -0.03 -10.14
N ALA A 41 9.56 0.89 -10.88
CA ALA A 41 9.22 1.25 -12.24
C ALA A 41 10.35 0.80 -13.19
N ASP A 42 10.32 1.26 -14.44
CA ASP A 42 11.35 0.93 -15.42
C ASP A 42 12.76 1.40 -15.00
N GLY A 43 13.71 0.47 -15.02
CA GLY A 43 15.13 0.70 -14.71
C GLY A 43 15.38 0.97 -13.22
N SER A 44 16.18 2.01 -12.93
CA SER A 44 16.51 2.47 -11.57
C SER A 44 15.41 3.32 -10.91
N LYS A 45 14.26 3.48 -11.56
CA LYS A 45 13.21 4.39 -11.12
C LYS A 45 12.26 3.70 -10.13
N ARG A 46 11.93 4.38 -9.04
CA ARG A 46 10.94 3.93 -8.06
C ARG A 46 9.93 5.04 -7.82
N TYR A 47 8.65 4.72 -7.88
CA TYR A 47 7.62 5.68 -7.52
C TYR A 47 7.34 5.59 -6.03
N LEU A 48 7.51 6.72 -5.33
CA LEU A 48 7.17 6.84 -3.93
C LEU A 48 5.72 7.28 -3.80
N TYR A 49 4.95 6.47 -3.09
CA TYR A 49 3.57 6.75 -2.71
C TYR A 49 3.48 6.84 -1.18
N LEU A 50 2.67 7.77 -0.69
CA LEU A 50 2.33 7.87 0.73
C LEU A 50 0.88 7.49 0.97
N ARG A 51 0.67 6.84 2.12
CA ARG A 51 -0.66 6.50 2.61
C ARG A 51 -1.51 7.76 2.72
N GLY A 52 -2.65 7.74 2.04
CA GLY A 52 -3.69 8.76 2.11
C GLY A 52 -4.63 8.54 3.30
N ALA A 53 -5.66 9.38 3.36
CA ALA A 53 -6.69 9.30 4.40
C ALA A 53 -7.80 8.27 4.09
N GLY A 54 -7.92 7.81 2.85
CA GLY A 54 -8.93 6.83 2.45
C GLY A 54 -8.57 5.44 2.97
N LEU A 55 -9.40 4.93 3.89
CA LEU A 55 -9.30 3.58 4.44
C LEU A 55 -10.65 2.91 4.26
N GLU A 56 -10.64 1.73 3.67
CA GLU A 56 -11.83 0.91 3.49
C GLU A 56 -11.71 -0.33 4.37
N PHE A 57 -12.71 -0.55 5.21
CA PHE A 57 -12.81 -1.70 6.10
C PHE A 57 -13.92 -2.61 5.59
N GLY A 58 -13.59 -3.86 5.30
CA GLY A 58 -14.57 -4.83 4.79
C GLY A 58 -14.32 -6.26 5.24
N ALA A 59 -13.30 -6.50 6.07
CA ALA A 59 -12.99 -7.84 6.57
C ALA A 59 -13.82 -8.15 7.82
N ALA A 60 -14.67 -9.17 7.73
CA ALA A 60 -15.42 -9.67 8.88
C ALA A 60 -14.51 -10.25 9.98
N ASP A 61 -13.37 -10.82 9.59
CA ASP A 61 -12.41 -11.48 10.50
C ASP A 61 -11.49 -10.47 11.22
N PHE A 62 -11.26 -9.31 10.60
CA PHE A 62 -10.36 -8.26 11.12
C PHE A 62 -10.97 -6.86 10.93
N PRO A 63 -12.02 -6.50 11.69
CA PRO A 63 -12.73 -5.24 11.51
C PRO A 63 -11.86 -4.00 11.78
N ASP A 64 -10.85 -4.12 12.64
CA ASP A 64 -9.87 -3.06 12.94
C ASP A 64 -8.81 -2.89 11.84
N ARG A 65 -8.78 -3.75 10.81
CA ARG A 65 -7.77 -3.68 9.74
C ARG A 65 -8.40 -3.24 8.42
N PRO A 66 -7.83 -2.23 7.74
CA PRO A 66 -8.35 -1.76 6.47
C PRO A 66 -8.04 -2.77 5.36
N THR A 67 -9.04 -3.21 4.63
CA THR A 67 -8.88 -4.10 3.46
C THR A 67 -8.39 -3.35 2.22
N ALA A 68 -8.67 -2.05 2.15
CA ALA A 68 -8.17 -1.18 1.09
C ALA A 68 -7.69 0.15 1.69
N VAL A 69 -6.61 0.69 1.14
CA VAL A 69 -5.99 1.92 1.60
C VAL A 69 -5.60 2.75 0.38
N ASP A 70 -5.99 4.01 0.37
CA ASP A 70 -5.63 4.93 -0.69
C ASP A 70 -4.19 5.42 -0.51
N TYR A 71 -3.48 5.56 -1.63
CA TYR A 71 -2.11 6.03 -1.70
C TYR A 71 -1.99 7.12 -2.75
N ARG A 72 -1.29 8.19 -2.38
CA ARG A 72 -1.03 9.34 -3.24
C ARG A 72 0.43 9.35 -3.66
N TYR A 73 0.65 9.62 -4.94
CA TYR A 73 1.99 9.79 -5.49
C TYR A 73 2.66 11.02 -4.88
N ILE A 74 3.94 10.88 -4.53
CA ILE A 74 4.75 11.98 -4.02
C ILE A 74 5.82 12.36 -5.03
N GLU A 75 6.68 11.41 -5.38
CA GLU A 75 7.81 11.66 -6.27
C GLU A 75 8.32 10.37 -6.90
N ALA A 76 9.14 10.53 -7.94
CA ALA A 76 9.91 9.45 -8.53
C ALA A 76 11.33 9.53 -7.96
N LEU A 77 11.73 8.48 -7.27
CA LEU A 77 13.10 8.25 -6.83
C LEU A 77 13.88 7.61 -7.98
N PHE A 78 15.15 7.98 -8.11
CA PHE A 78 16.08 7.42 -9.07
C PHE A 78 17.31 6.97 -8.27
N ASP A 79 17.67 5.69 -8.43
CA ASP A 79 18.91 5.12 -7.87
C ASP A 79 20.12 5.42 -8.77
#